data_AF-A0A381X507-F1
#
_entry.id   AF-A0A381X507-F1
#
_cell.length_a   1.000
_cell.length_b   1.000
_cell.length_c   1.000
_cell.angle_alpha   90.00
_cell.angle_beta   90.00
_cell.angle_gamma   90.00
#
_symmetry.space_group_name_H-M   'P 1'
#
loop_
_entity.id
_entity.type
_entity.pdbx_description
1 polymer ?
#
loop_
_entity_poly.entity_id
_entity_poly.type
_entity_poly.pdbx_seq_one_letter_code
_entity_poly.pdbx_strand_id
1 'polypeptide(L)'
;MKTKPKSFKITYSTLNTNQMERVHQKFDSALIDVKNDCGDHYSNWVNGKTIQGANTLKLRSPINQNLILGYFTQATHEQTA
;
A
#
# COMPACT_ATOMS: atom_id res chain seq x y z
N MET A 1 -30.39 11.95 4.69
CA MET A 1 -29.00 11.90 4.17
C MET A 1 -28.03 11.76 5.34
N LYS A 2 -27.29 10.65 5.46
CA LYS A 2 -26.23 10.54 6.47
C LYS A 2 -24.96 11.22 5.94
N THR A 3 -24.47 12.24 6.63
CA THR A 3 -23.23 12.94 6.28
C THR A 3 -22.04 12.02 6.51
N LYS A 4 -21.22 11.80 5.48
CA LYS A 4 -19.95 11.06 5.59
C LYS A 4 -19.07 11.77 6.62
N PRO A 5 -18.53 11.07 7.65
CA PRO A 5 -17.70 11.72 8.66
C PRO A 5 -16.50 12.39 8.01
N LYS A 6 -16.15 13.58 8.49
CA LYS A 6 -15.00 14.36 8.00
C LYS A 6 -13.75 13.49 8.12
N SER A 7 -13.03 13.30 7.01
CA SER A 7 -11.79 12.52 7.02
C SER A 7 -10.76 13.19 7.92
N PHE A 8 -10.00 12.38 8.65
CA PHE A 8 -8.87 12.85 9.44
C PHE A 8 -7.81 13.41 8.48
N LYS A 9 -7.58 14.72 8.53
CA LYS A 9 -6.63 15.44 7.69
C LYS A 9 -5.73 16.28 8.57
N ILE A 10 -4.43 16.22 8.30
CA ILE A 10 -3.41 16.99 9.00
C ILE A 10 -2.55 17.70 7.96
N THR A 11 -2.24 18.96 8.21
CA THR A 11 -1.20 19.74 7.53
C THR A 11 -0.09 20.07 8.52
N TYR A 12 1.06 20.50 8.00
CA TYR A 12 2.18 20.96 8.82
C TYR A 12 1.75 22.08 9.80
N SER A 13 0.87 22.99 9.35
CA SER A 13 0.33 24.08 10.16
C SER A 13 -0.69 23.67 11.22
N THR A 14 -1.29 22.47 11.13
CA THR A 14 -2.30 21.99 12.09
C THR A 14 -1.75 20.92 13.02
N LEU A 15 -0.48 20.52 12.85
CA LEU A 15 0.14 19.49 13.64
C LEU A 15 0.56 20.08 15.00
N ASN A 16 -0.22 19.76 16.03
CA ASN A 16 0.10 20.05 17.43
C ASN A 16 0.31 18.75 18.21
N THR A 17 0.76 18.85 19.46
CA THR A 17 1.10 17.69 20.30
C THR A 17 -0.03 16.67 20.41
N ASN A 18 -1.28 17.11 20.56
CA ASN A 18 -2.44 16.23 20.68
C ASN A 18 -2.79 15.54 19.35
N GLN A 19 -2.56 16.21 18.21
CA GLN A 19 -2.70 15.58 16.89
C GLN A 19 -1.56 14.60 16.61
N MET A 20 -0.35 14.88 17.11
CA MET A 20 0.83 14.05 16.90
C MET A 20 0.66 12.66 17.51
N GLU A 21 0.18 12.57 18.75
CA GLU A 21 -0.09 11.27 19.40
C GLU A 21 -1.08 10.43 18.57
N ARG A 22 -2.15 11.07 18.09
CA ARG A 22 -3.13 10.41 17.23
C ARG A 22 -2.55 9.97 15.88
N VAL A 23 -1.56 10.69 15.33
CA VAL A 23 -0.83 10.29 14.14
C VAL A 23 -0.02 9.02 14.42
N HIS A 24 0.76 9.00 15.50
CA HIS A 24 1.56 7.84 15.87
C HIS A 24 0.69 6.59 16.03
N GLN A 25 -0.41 6.67 16.78
CA GLN A 25 -1.33 5.53 16.98
C GLN A 25 -1.89 4.99 15.66
N LYS A 26 -2.31 5.87 14.75
CA LYS A 26 -2.81 5.46 13.43
C LYS A 26 -1.72 4.89 12.54
N PHE A 27 -0.53 5.46 12.60
CA PHE A 27 0.62 4.98 11.85
C PHE A 27 1.01 3.57 12.30
N ASP A 28 1.10 3.34 13.61
CA ASP A 28 1.42 2.03 14.17
C ASP A 28 0.37 0.98 13.81
N SER A 29 -0.91 1.35 13.85
CA SER A 29 -2.00 0.46 13.43
C SER A 29 -1.88 0.10 11.94
N ALA A 30 -1.70 1.10 11.07
CA ALA A 30 -1.54 0.86 9.63
C ALA A 30 -0.26 0.07 9.31
N LEU A 31 0.79 0.23 10.12
CA LEU A 31 2.03 -0.52 9.95
C LEU A 31 1.84 -2.02 10.24
N ILE A 32 0.94 -2.38 11.15
CA ILE A 32 0.57 -3.79 11.38
C ILE A 32 -0.11 -4.35 10.13
N ASP A 33 -1.08 -3.63 9.57
CA ASP A 33 -1.80 -4.06 8.36
C ASP A 33 -0.84 -4.26 7.19
N VAL A 34 0.01 -3.26 6.90
CA VAL A 34 1.01 -3.34 5.81
C VAL A 34 1.99 -4.49 6.01
N LYS A 35 2.37 -4.79 7.25
CA LYS A 35 3.26 -5.93 7.54
C LYS A 35 2.57 -7.27 7.29
N ASN A 36 1.26 -7.36 7.52
CA ASN A 36 0.49 -8.56 7.23
C ASN A 36 0.32 -8.76 5.71
N ASP A 37 0.21 -7.67 4.95
CA ASP A 37 0.13 -7.70 3.48
C ASP A 37 1.49 -7.98 2.79
N CYS A 38 2.59 -7.95 3.55
CA CYS A 38 3.93 -8.21 3.00
C CYS A 38 4.07 -9.66 2.52
N GLY A 39 4.49 -9.82 1.27
CA GLY A 39 4.64 -11.13 0.64
C GLY A 39 3.43 -11.58 -0.17
N ASP A 40 2.36 -10.77 -0.20
CA ASP A 40 1.20 -11.00 -1.05
C ASP A 40 1.53 -10.84 -2.55
N HIS A 41 0.62 -11.36 -3.37
CA HIS A 41 0.71 -11.36 -4.82
C HIS A 41 -0.26 -10.35 -5.43
N TYR A 42 0.26 -9.47 -6.26
CA TYR A 42 -0.47 -8.37 -6.88
C TYR A 42 -0.46 -8.52 -8.41
N SER A 43 -1.64 -8.71 -8.98
CA SER A 43 -1.83 -8.80 -10.44
C SER A 43 -1.88 -7.42 -11.08
N ASN A 44 -1.60 -7.36 -12.39
CA ASN A 44 -1.77 -6.13 -13.16
C ASN A 44 -3.25 -5.78 -13.27
N TRP A 45 -3.57 -4.50 -13.28
CA TRP A 45 -4.94 -4.00 -13.48
C TRP A 45 -5.01 -3.18 -14.76
N VAL A 46 -5.71 -3.69 -15.77
CA VAL A 46 -5.82 -3.08 -17.10
C VAL A 46 -7.29 -3.08 -17.52
N ASN A 47 -7.81 -1.93 -17.96
CA ASN A 47 -9.21 -1.76 -18.40
C ASN A 47 -10.25 -2.31 -17.40
N GLY A 48 -10.04 -2.08 -16.11
CA GLY A 48 -10.99 -2.51 -15.07
C GLY A 48 -10.95 -4.00 -14.74
N LYS A 49 -9.93 -4.73 -15.19
CA LYS A 49 -9.78 -6.16 -14.96
C LYS A 49 -8.38 -6.49 -14.43
N THR A 50 -8.31 -7.45 -13.52
CA THR A 50 -7.03 -8.09 -13.16
C THR A 50 -6.57 -8.99 -14.30
N ILE A 51 -5.34 -8.80 -14.74
CA ILE A 51 -4.68 -9.66 -15.71
C ILE A 51 -3.53 -10.38 -15.00
N GLN A 52 -3.57 -11.71 -15.06
CA GLN A 52 -2.44 -12.54 -14.65
C GLN A 52 -1.38 -12.48 -15.76
N GLY A 53 -0.12 -12.28 -15.37
CA GLY A 53 1.01 -12.35 -16.28
C GLY A 53 1.80 -13.64 -16.06
N ALA A 54 2.68 -13.96 -17.00
CA ALA A 54 3.44 -15.20 -16.98
C ALA A 54 4.50 -15.24 -15.86
N ASN A 55 5.06 -14.07 -15.50
CA ASN A 55 6.13 -13.95 -14.51
C ASN A 55 5.77 -12.96 -13.40
N THR A 56 6.41 -13.13 -12.24
CA THR A 56 6.30 -12.23 -11.09
C THR A 56 7.65 -11.67 -10.69
N LEU A 57 7.72 -10.36 -10.49
CA LEU A 57 8.83 -9.67 -9.86
C LEU A 57 8.68 -9.75 -8.34
N LYS A 58 9.66 -10.36 -7.67
CA LYS A 58 9.75 -10.36 -6.22
C LYS A 58 10.44 -9.10 -5.72
N LEU A 59 9.74 -8.29 -4.94
CA LEU A 59 10.29 -7.08 -4.34
C LEU A 59 10.71 -7.32 -2.88
N ARG A 60 11.94 -6.94 -2.54
CA ARG A 60 12.47 -6.99 -1.17
C ARG A 60 12.63 -5.58 -0.61
N SER A 61 12.56 -5.45 0.71
CA SER A 61 12.87 -4.19 1.36
C SER A 61 14.35 -3.83 1.19
N PRO A 62 14.70 -2.59 0.80
CA PRO A 62 16.09 -2.19 0.62
C PRO A 62 16.87 -2.17 1.94
N ILE A 63 16.20 -1.83 3.05
CA ILE A 63 16.80 -1.76 4.39
C ILE A 63 16.81 -3.11 5.12
N ASN A 64 16.02 -4.09 4.65
CA ASN A 64 15.96 -5.44 5.21
C ASN A 64 15.71 -6.46 4.09
N GLN A 65 16.79 -7.05 3.57
CA GLN A 65 16.72 -7.98 2.44
C GLN A 65 16.00 -9.31 2.77
N ASN A 66 15.80 -9.64 4.05
CA ASN A 66 15.03 -10.81 4.46
C ASN A 66 13.52 -10.59 4.35
N LEU A 67 13.07 -9.33 4.35
CA LEU A 67 11.67 -8.97 4.21
C LEU A 67 11.27 -8.88 2.72
N ILE A 68 10.35 -9.75 2.32
CA ILE A 68 9.70 -9.67 1.01
C ILE A 68 8.49 -8.75 1.14
N LEU A 69 8.45 -7.68 0.34
CA LEU A 69 7.33 -6.74 0.35
C LEU A 69 6.15 -7.27 -0.44
N GLY A 70 6.41 -7.95 -1.56
CA GLY A 70 5.36 -8.56 -2.36
C GLY A 70 5.88 -9.12 -3.68
N TYR A 71 4.99 -9.79 -4.39
CA TYR A 71 5.22 -10.33 -5.72
C TYR A 71 4.30 -9.61 -6.69
N PHE A 72 4.87 -8.97 -7.70
CA PHE A 72 4.14 -8.15 -8.66
C PHE A 72 4.19 -8.79 -10.04
N THR A 73 3.05 -8.94 -10.69
CA THR A 73 3.00 -9.46 -12.06
C THR A 73 3.82 -8.58 -13.01
N GLN A 74 4.72 -9.20 -13.77
CA GLN A 74 5.41 -8.51 -14.87
C GLN A 74 4.49 -8.45 -16.07
N ALA A 75 4.37 -7.25 -16.65
CA ALA A 75 3.58 -7.06 -17.86
C ALA A 75 4.23 -7.79 -19.05
N THR A 76 3.41 -8.35 -19.94
CA THR A 76 3.85 -8.88 -21.24
C THR A 76 3.70 -7.80 -22.32
N HIS A 77 4.30 -8.01 -23.49
CA HIS A 77 4.22 -7.05 -24.59
C HIS A 77 2.76 -6.79 -25.01
N GLU A 78 1.94 -7.84 -25.04
CA GLU A 78 0.51 -7.79 -25.39
C GLU A 78 -0.32 -6.96 -24.39
N GLN A 79 0.17 -6.78 -23.16
CA GLN A 79 -0.49 -5.96 -22.14
C GLN A 79 -0.10 -4.47 -22.22
N THR A 80 0.88 -4.14 -23.07
CA THR A 80 1.40 -2.77 -23.25
C THR A 80 1.06 -2.15 -24.60
N ALA A 81 0.55 -2.95 -25.55
CA ALA A 81 0.12 -2.54 -26.88
C ALA A 81 -1.35 -2.09 -26.87
#